data_AF-A0A8K0W3K9-F1
#
_entry.id   AF-A0A8K0W3K9-F1
#
_cell.length_a   1.000
_cell.length_b   1.000
_cell.length_c   1.000
_cell.angle_alpha   90.00
_cell.angle_beta   90.00
_cell.angle_gamma   90.00
#
_symmetry.space_group_name_H-M   'P 1'
#
loop_
_entity.id
_entity.type
_entity.pdbx_description
1 polymer ?
#
loop_
_entity_poly.entity_id
_entity_poly.type
_entity_poly.pdbx_seq_one_letter_code
_entity_poly.pdbx_strand_id
1 'polypeptide(L)'
;MLLPSGLALASILISVAAARDAVPPECSGANRKAEACARPIEDLVTLEPGSFYTAKIRCYNCPYHKYVDHEWTMDYGDNDLFFEIALSQDNRTVQINGQEFFPTLRTIPRPPDIWLKQFQPGFSYANLSAALDCRYEECTRLYHDALRPDYLYTTKETKQTGDNAKEDSQRWTFALDAIGAYDGYLSDPKWGFDNPKQKMLQVEVEGVEVKRERYKGQTDMKAADGLFGPYGEDRIVYDYKIIEVTLVDREFKFPAKKSLSLRQKISRFFGNDVWQEEDHRLVYIRAQWDLYGKKGTLRNMFGNFVHWDFWDLTGIIVGSTIGSMLALAGFYKLFFWIKQQKELMGWSGMDDVWDKLRREREEEENALLHGRYMDEPDEGGSSRPPRYTDDVDTMKPLPMKPLPDKPLPEVPLIDT
;
A
#
# COMPACT_ATOMS: atom_id res chain seq x y z
N MET A 1 -11.12 -17.26 10.54
CA MET A 1 -10.02 -16.31 10.25
C MET A 1 -9.19 -16.16 11.53
N LEU A 2 -8.36 -17.16 11.87
CA LEU A 2 -7.72 -17.29 13.20
C LEU A 2 -6.34 -17.99 13.10
N LEU A 3 -5.52 -17.61 12.11
CA LEU A 3 -4.27 -18.30 11.82
C LEU A 3 -3.02 -17.45 11.42
N PRO A 4 -2.85 -16.18 11.87
CA PRO A 4 -1.53 -15.54 11.79
C PRO A 4 -0.80 -15.40 13.14
N SER A 5 -1.39 -15.79 14.28
CA SER A 5 -0.79 -15.56 15.61
C SER A 5 0.36 -16.51 15.96
N GLY A 6 0.50 -17.65 15.26
CA GLY A 6 1.53 -18.65 15.55
C GLY A 6 2.94 -18.29 15.08
N LEU A 7 3.06 -17.46 14.03
CA LEU A 7 4.36 -17.06 13.46
C LEU A 7 5.04 -15.94 14.26
N ALA A 8 4.28 -15.09 14.95
CA ALA A 8 4.84 -14.04 15.80
C ALA A 8 5.55 -14.61 17.05
N LEU A 9 5.08 -15.75 17.58
CA LEU A 9 5.72 -16.42 18.71
C LEU A 9 7.05 -17.08 18.34
N ALA A 10 7.22 -17.58 17.11
CA ALA A 10 8.47 -18.16 16.65
C ALA A 10 9.58 -17.12 16.48
N SER A 11 9.26 -15.91 15.99
CA SER A 11 10.21 -14.80 15.91
C SER A 11 10.71 -14.37 17.29
N ILE A 12 9.82 -14.30 18.29
CA ILE A 12 10.21 -13.97 19.68
C ILE A 12 11.10 -15.08 20.27
N LEU A 13 10.82 -16.36 19.99
CA LEU A 13 11.61 -17.48 20.51
C LEU A 13 13.02 -17.57 19.89
N ILE A 14 13.20 -17.18 18.64
CA ILE A 14 14.53 -17.12 17.99
C ILE A 14 15.36 -15.98 18.59
N SER A 15 14.75 -14.81 18.82
CA SER A 15 15.41 -13.71 19.54
C SER A 15 15.77 -14.11 20.98
N VAL A 16 14.97 -14.95 21.65
CA VAL A 16 15.27 -15.47 23.00
C VAL A 16 16.40 -16.50 22.99
N ALA A 17 16.50 -17.37 21.98
CA ALA A 17 17.58 -18.35 21.87
C ALA A 17 18.93 -17.66 21.60
N ALA A 18 18.97 -16.71 20.66
CA ALA A 18 20.17 -15.92 20.39
C ALA A 18 20.53 -14.99 21.56
N ALA A 19 19.54 -14.45 22.29
CA ALA A 19 19.78 -13.68 23.51
C ALA A 19 20.29 -14.54 24.68
N ARG A 20 20.02 -15.85 24.71
CA ARG A 20 20.54 -16.76 25.75
C ARG A 20 22.04 -17.01 25.59
N ASP A 21 22.52 -17.12 24.35
CA ASP A 21 23.96 -17.24 24.08
C ASP A 21 24.72 -15.93 24.35
N ALA A 22 24.01 -14.79 24.29
CA ALA A 22 24.54 -13.47 24.67
C ALA A 22 24.76 -13.30 26.17
N VAL A 23 23.99 -14.01 26.99
CA VAL A 23 24.08 -13.94 28.45
C VAL A 23 25.16 -14.93 28.87
N PRO A 24 26.21 -14.47 29.59
CA PRO A 24 27.20 -15.39 30.14
C PRO A 24 26.48 -16.52 30.89
N PRO A 25 26.84 -17.80 30.69
CA PRO A 25 26.11 -18.93 31.26
C PRO A 25 26.02 -18.83 32.79
N GLU A 26 27.02 -18.20 33.42
CA GLU A 26 27.10 -17.88 34.84
C GLU A 26 25.95 -16.99 35.36
N CYS A 27 25.36 -16.19 34.48
CA CYS A 27 24.26 -15.29 34.79
C CYS A 27 22.88 -15.91 34.58
N SER A 28 22.81 -17.13 34.04
CA SER A 28 21.56 -17.88 33.92
C SER A 28 21.23 -18.66 35.21
N GLY A 29 19.99 -18.57 35.70
CA GLY A 29 19.53 -19.36 36.86
C GLY A 29 19.92 -18.84 38.26
N ALA A 30 20.26 -19.74 39.18
CA ALA A 30 20.42 -19.41 40.61
C ALA A 30 21.68 -18.60 40.96
N ASN A 31 22.63 -18.43 40.02
CA ASN A 31 23.93 -17.80 40.22
C ASN A 31 23.99 -16.31 39.78
N ARG A 32 22.85 -15.61 39.73
CA ARG A 32 22.75 -14.17 39.37
C ARG A 32 23.57 -13.19 40.23
N LYS A 33 24.20 -13.66 41.31
CA LYS A 33 24.97 -12.84 42.27
C LYS A 33 26.45 -12.70 41.91
N ALA A 34 26.95 -13.35 40.85
CA ALA A 34 28.33 -13.18 40.42
C ALA A 34 28.61 -11.73 39.99
N GLU A 35 29.77 -11.18 40.36
CA GLU A 35 30.16 -9.80 40.00
C GLU A 35 30.17 -9.57 38.48
N ALA A 36 30.45 -10.61 37.70
CA ALA A 36 30.36 -10.57 36.24
C ALA A 36 28.97 -10.20 35.72
N CYS A 37 27.90 -10.62 36.42
CA CYS A 37 26.52 -10.37 36.02
C CYS A 37 26.02 -8.97 36.41
N ALA A 38 26.69 -8.31 37.35
CA ALA A 38 26.40 -6.93 37.74
C ALA A 38 26.96 -5.90 36.74
N ARG A 39 27.82 -6.32 35.82
CA ARG A 39 28.38 -5.44 34.78
C ARG A 39 27.27 -4.99 33.81
N PRO A 40 27.27 -3.71 33.40
CA PRO A 40 26.34 -3.22 32.39
C PRO A 40 26.61 -3.94 31.06
N ILE A 41 25.56 -4.16 30.28
CA ILE A 41 25.69 -4.71 28.93
C ILE A 41 26.48 -3.72 28.08
N GLU A 42 27.36 -4.23 27.23
CA GLU A 42 28.12 -3.42 26.28
C GLU A 42 27.19 -2.64 25.32
N ASP A 43 27.67 -1.52 24.80
CA ASP A 43 26.87 -0.68 23.91
C ASP A 43 26.61 -1.35 22.56
N LEU A 44 27.44 -2.33 22.17
CA LEU A 44 27.26 -3.16 21.01
C LEU A 44 27.59 -4.60 21.38
N VAL A 45 26.70 -5.53 21.07
CA VAL A 45 26.88 -6.96 21.29
C VAL A 45 26.66 -7.69 19.97
N THR A 46 27.67 -8.43 19.53
CA THR A 46 27.58 -9.30 18.36
C THR A 46 27.06 -10.67 18.80
N LEU A 47 25.89 -11.05 18.30
CA LEU A 47 25.25 -12.32 18.65
C LEU A 47 25.64 -13.40 17.64
N GLU A 48 25.54 -13.07 16.36
CA GLU A 48 25.98 -13.91 15.26
C GLU A 48 26.75 -13.04 14.26
N PRO A 49 28.08 -13.19 14.17
CA PRO A 49 28.89 -12.36 13.28
C PRO A 49 28.44 -12.49 11.83
N GLY A 50 28.06 -11.37 11.22
CA GLY A 50 27.58 -11.31 9.84
C GLY A 50 26.06 -11.23 9.68
N SER A 51 25.28 -11.61 10.69
CA SER A 51 23.81 -11.72 10.58
C SER A 51 23.06 -11.06 11.74
N PHE A 52 23.56 -11.06 12.97
CA PHE A 52 22.78 -10.61 14.12
C PHE A 52 23.59 -9.82 15.16
N TYR A 53 23.13 -8.59 15.41
CA TYR A 53 23.75 -7.63 16.33
C TYR A 53 22.69 -6.95 17.18
N THR A 54 23.06 -6.61 18.41
CA THR A 54 22.25 -5.75 19.28
C THR A 54 23.05 -4.52 19.63
N ALA A 55 22.46 -3.34 19.46
CA ALA A 55 23.07 -2.07 19.82
C ALA A 55 22.21 -1.35 20.86
N LYS A 56 22.88 -0.75 21.84
CA LYS A 56 22.29 0.01 22.93
C LYS A 56 22.75 1.46 22.80
N ILE A 57 21.80 2.37 22.59
CA ILE A 57 22.07 3.79 22.40
C ILE A 57 21.44 4.58 23.54
N ARG A 58 22.27 5.38 24.23
CA ARG A 58 21.82 6.28 25.29
C ARG A 58 20.88 7.37 24.74
N CYS A 59 19.72 7.49 25.35
CA CYS A 59 18.70 8.50 25.05
C CYS A 59 18.53 9.37 26.29
N TYR A 60 18.86 10.65 26.15
CA TYR A 60 18.84 11.59 27.26
C TYR A 60 17.49 12.28 27.36
N ASN A 61 16.92 12.33 28.57
CA ASN A 61 15.62 12.95 28.81
C ASN A 61 14.51 12.42 27.88
N CYS A 62 14.43 11.10 27.72
CA CYS A 62 13.50 10.44 26.82
C CYS A 62 12.19 10.11 27.54
N PRO A 63 11.04 10.23 26.85
CA PRO A 63 9.75 10.03 27.47
C PRO A 63 9.53 8.54 27.74
N TYR A 64 9.04 8.23 28.93
CA TYR A 64 8.65 6.89 29.31
C TYR A 64 7.39 6.91 30.16
N HIS A 65 6.62 5.83 30.09
CA HIS A 65 5.43 5.65 30.89
C HIS A 65 5.79 5.15 32.29
N LYS A 66 5.22 5.80 33.29
CA LYS A 66 5.34 5.43 34.69
C LYS A 66 3.95 5.30 35.29
N TYR A 67 3.67 4.12 35.84
CA TYR A 67 2.42 3.87 36.55
C TYR A 67 2.55 4.41 37.98
N VAL A 68 1.86 5.50 38.29
CA VAL A 68 1.86 6.15 39.61
C VAL A 68 0.40 6.32 40.03
N ASP A 69 0.05 5.90 41.24
CA ASP A 69 -1.30 6.07 41.82
C ASP A 69 -2.46 5.60 40.91
N HIS A 70 -2.28 4.47 40.24
CA HIS A 70 -3.21 3.87 39.28
C HIS A 70 -3.39 4.61 37.95
N GLU A 71 -2.59 5.64 37.69
CA GLU A 71 -2.61 6.41 36.45
C GLU A 71 -1.28 6.26 35.69
N TRP A 72 -1.36 6.17 34.37
CA TRP A 72 -0.18 6.21 33.51
C TRP A 72 0.23 7.66 33.31
N THR A 73 1.38 8.03 33.85
CA THR A 73 1.97 9.36 33.70
C THR A 73 3.18 9.30 32.79
N MET A 74 3.34 10.30 31.94
CA MET A 74 4.56 10.47 31.15
C MET A 74 5.60 11.17 32.01
N ASP A 75 6.74 10.52 32.18
CA ASP A 75 7.91 11.08 32.85
C ASP A 75 9.07 11.13 31.86
N TYR A 76 10.09 11.92 32.16
CA TYR A 76 11.28 12.06 31.32
C TYR A 76 12.52 11.63 32.10
N GLY A 77 13.32 10.79 31.48
CA GLY A 77 14.50 10.25 32.12
C GLY A 77 15.53 9.80 31.11
N ASP A 78 16.76 9.64 31.56
CA ASP A 78 17.75 9.02 30.71
C ASP A 78 17.48 7.53 30.61
N ASN A 79 17.32 7.02 29.40
CA ASN A 79 17.05 5.63 29.10
C ASN A 79 18.00 5.12 28.03
N ASP A 80 18.20 3.81 27.96
CA ASP A 80 18.95 3.16 26.90
C ASP A 80 17.97 2.55 25.89
N LEU A 81 18.10 2.94 24.62
CA LEU A 81 17.30 2.43 23.50
C LEU A 81 17.98 1.22 22.88
N PHE A 82 17.23 0.14 22.71
CA PHE A 82 17.76 -1.10 22.12
C PHE A 82 17.34 -1.24 20.66
N PHE A 83 18.35 -1.41 19.82
CA PHE A 83 18.26 -1.71 18.40
C PHE A 83 18.68 -3.15 18.17
N GLU A 84 17.83 -3.90 17.49
CA GLU A 84 18.06 -5.26 17.07
C GLU A 84 18.33 -5.22 15.57
N ILE A 85 19.57 -5.47 15.14
CA ILE A 85 19.96 -5.48 13.74
C ILE A 85 20.12 -6.93 13.31
N ALA A 86 19.21 -7.39 12.45
CA ALA A 86 19.18 -8.76 11.98
C ALA A 86 19.18 -8.80 10.46
N LEU A 87 19.87 -9.78 9.90
CA LEU A 87 19.73 -10.15 8.51
C LEU A 87 18.51 -11.09 8.37
N SER A 88 17.70 -10.91 7.33
CA SER A 88 16.58 -11.80 7.05
C SER A 88 17.05 -13.23 6.76
N GLN A 89 16.17 -14.21 6.94
CA GLN A 89 16.49 -15.63 6.73
C GLN A 89 16.99 -15.96 5.31
N ASP A 90 16.60 -15.16 4.33
CA ASP A 90 17.05 -15.30 2.93
C ASP A 90 18.32 -14.49 2.63
N ASN A 91 18.89 -13.81 3.63
CA ASN A 91 20.03 -12.92 3.54
C ASN A 91 19.87 -11.74 2.57
N ARG A 92 18.64 -11.36 2.22
CA ARG A 92 18.37 -10.30 1.22
C ARG A 92 17.97 -8.97 1.81
N THR A 93 17.68 -8.91 3.09
CA THR A 93 17.25 -7.66 3.74
C THR A 93 17.87 -7.54 5.11
N VAL A 94 18.29 -6.33 5.46
CA VAL A 94 18.66 -6.01 6.84
C VAL A 94 17.43 -5.42 7.52
N GLN A 95 17.10 -6.01 8.66
CA GLN A 95 15.98 -5.67 9.49
C GLN A 95 16.46 -4.94 10.76
N ILE A 96 15.71 -3.92 11.18
CA ILE A 96 15.89 -3.24 12.45
C ILE A 96 14.64 -3.45 13.28
N ASN A 97 14.77 -4.12 14.43
CA ASN A 97 13.68 -4.52 15.32
C ASN A 97 12.53 -5.22 14.53
N GLY A 98 12.92 -6.11 13.61
CA GLY A 98 12.00 -6.88 12.76
C GLY A 98 11.37 -6.13 11.59
N GLN A 99 11.76 -4.88 11.31
CA GLN A 99 11.30 -4.10 10.16
C GLN A 99 12.37 -4.05 9.07
N GLU A 100 11.99 -4.18 7.79
CA GLU A 100 12.92 -4.08 6.65
C GLU A 100 13.43 -2.65 6.45
N PHE A 101 14.76 -2.44 6.48
CA PHE A 101 15.38 -1.13 6.29
C PHE A 101 16.29 -1.06 5.05
N PHE A 102 16.99 -2.13 4.73
CA PHE A 102 17.93 -2.21 3.61
C PHE A 102 17.69 -3.49 2.80
N PRO A 103 17.80 -3.50 1.45
CA PRO A 103 18.34 -2.44 0.57
C PRO A 103 17.37 -1.32 0.23
N THR A 104 16.06 -1.52 0.42
CA THR A 104 15.05 -0.51 0.09
C THR A 104 14.17 -0.23 1.29
N LEU A 105 14.24 1.00 1.80
CA LEU A 105 13.34 1.46 2.83
C LEU A 105 11.97 1.79 2.21
N ARG A 106 10.94 1.03 2.57
CA ARG A 106 9.57 1.27 2.08
C ARG A 106 9.04 2.58 2.63
N THR A 107 8.80 3.56 1.77
CA THR A 107 8.24 4.88 2.16
C THR A 107 6.76 5.04 1.83
N ILE A 108 6.15 3.98 1.30
CA ILE A 108 4.84 3.94 0.65
C ILE A 108 3.97 2.91 1.40
N PRO A 109 2.84 3.31 2.02
CA PRO A 109 2.31 4.67 2.16
C PRO A 109 3.07 5.54 3.17
N ARG A 110 3.79 4.94 4.11
CA ARG A 110 4.65 5.63 5.07
C ARG A 110 5.85 4.76 5.42
N PRO A 111 6.98 5.36 5.86
CA PRO A 111 8.12 4.63 6.41
C PRO A 111 7.71 3.67 7.54
N PRO A 112 8.43 2.55 7.73
CA PRO A 112 8.10 1.59 8.78
C PRO A 112 8.21 2.24 10.16
N ASP A 113 7.26 1.89 11.03
CA ASP A 113 7.34 2.25 12.44
C ASP A 113 8.26 1.26 13.15
N ILE A 114 9.27 1.76 13.84
CA ILE A 114 10.14 0.95 14.69
C ILE A 114 9.62 1.03 16.12
N TRP A 115 9.70 -0.07 16.86
CA TRP A 115 9.44 -0.10 18.29
C TRP A 115 10.75 -0.41 19.00
N LEU A 116 11.27 0.57 19.74
CA LEU A 116 12.49 0.45 20.52
C LEU A 116 12.14 0.15 21.97
N LYS A 117 12.71 -0.92 22.52
CA LYS A 117 12.61 -1.18 23.96
C LYS A 117 13.49 -0.17 24.70
N GLN A 118 12.95 0.37 25.80
CA GLN A 118 13.63 1.33 26.65
C GLN A 118 14.04 0.65 27.95
N PHE A 119 15.30 0.79 28.34
CA PHE A 119 15.79 0.26 29.61
C PHE A 119 16.40 1.37 30.46
N GLN A 120 16.39 1.14 31.77
CA GLN A 120 17.07 2.05 32.68
C GLN A 120 18.59 2.07 32.43
N PRO A 121 19.25 3.20 32.75
CA PRO A 121 20.70 3.31 32.71
C PRO A 121 21.41 2.18 33.43
N GLY A 122 22.46 1.63 32.81
CA GLY A 122 23.27 0.60 33.47
C GLY A 122 22.59 -0.75 33.58
N PHE A 123 21.64 -1.03 32.66
CA PHE A 123 21.02 -2.34 32.54
C PHE A 123 22.09 -3.44 32.41
N SER A 124 22.12 -4.36 33.37
CA SER A 124 23.17 -5.38 33.52
C SER A 124 22.75 -6.73 32.93
N TYR A 125 23.72 -7.65 32.79
CA TYR A 125 23.42 -9.02 32.36
C TYR A 125 22.49 -9.77 33.33
N ALA A 126 22.56 -9.46 34.63
CA ALA A 126 21.60 -9.99 35.62
C ALA A 126 20.17 -9.51 35.35
N ASN A 127 20.01 -8.24 34.98
CA ASN A 127 18.70 -7.67 34.62
C ASN A 127 18.19 -8.26 33.29
N LEU A 128 19.08 -8.50 32.32
CA LEU A 128 18.72 -9.18 31.07
C LEU A 128 18.24 -10.61 31.31
N SER A 129 18.98 -11.40 32.09
CA SER A 129 18.54 -12.74 32.48
C SER A 129 17.20 -12.69 33.21
N ALA A 130 17.02 -11.76 34.15
CA ALA A 130 15.75 -11.58 34.84
C ALA A 130 14.61 -11.23 33.88
N ALA A 131 14.86 -10.38 32.88
CA ALA A 131 13.88 -10.00 31.87
C ALA A 131 13.52 -11.17 30.94
N LEU A 132 14.49 -12.01 30.56
CA LEU A 132 14.27 -13.22 29.76
C LEU A 132 13.51 -14.32 30.52
N ASP A 133 13.75 -14.45 31.82
CA ASP A 133 13.11 -15.45 32.67
C ASP A 133 11.71 -15.01 33.15
N CYS A 134 11.40 -13.72 33.04
CA CYS A 134 10.18 -13.14 33.57
C CYS A 134 8.94 -13.51 32.71
N ARG A 135 7.83 -13.80 33.40
CA ARG A 135 6.52 -14.07 32.76
C ARG A 135 5.58 -12.87 32.93
N TYR A 136 5.32 -12.20 31.81
CA TYR A 136 4.32 -11.14 31.51
C TYR A 136 4.07 -10.00 32.54
N GLU A 137 3.67 -10.26 33.78
CA GLU A 137 3.20 -9.19 34.70
C GLU A 137 4.33 -8.53 35.49
N GLU A 138 5.33 -9.28 35.94
CA GLU A 138 6.46 -8.74 36.73
C GLU A 138 7.52 -8.02 35.87
N CYS A 139 7.43 -8.14 34.54
CA CYS A 139 8.49 -7.71 33.63
C CYS A 139 8.43 -6.22 33.33
N THR A 140 7.28 -5.60 33.58
CA THR A 140 7.03 -4.16 33.47
C THR A 140 7.92 -3.31 34.38
N ARG A 141 8.55 -3.92 35.39
CA ARG A 141 9.53 -3.24 36.25
C ARG A 141 10.94 -3.18 35.68
N LEU A 142 11.27 -4.06 34.73
CA LEU A 142 12.63 -4.22 34.20
C LEU A 142 12.90 -3.39 32.94
N TYR A 143 11.86 -3.05 32.19
CA TYR A 143 11.95 -2.20 31.02
C TYR A 143 10.79 -1.20 31.00
N HIS A 144 11.05 -0.03 30.46
CA HIS A 144 10.03 0.97 30.19
C HIS A 144 9.29 0.65 28.88
N ASP A 145 8.10 1.21 28.73
CA ASP A 145 7.28 0.99 27.53
C ASP A 145 8.06 1.24 26.22
N ALA A 146 7.68 0.46 25.21
CA ALA A 146 8.29 0.54 23.90
C ALA A 146 8.06 1.92 23.27
N LEU A 147 9.14 2.54 22.84
CA LEU A 147 9.15 3.84 22.21
C LEU A 147 9.01 3.70 20.70
N ARG A 148 8.21 4.56 20.07
CA ARG A 148 8.22 4.76 18.62
C ARG A 148 9.03 6.00 18.28
N PRO A 149 10.30 5.85 17.88
CA PRO A 149 11.12 6.98 17.57
C PRO A 149 10.70 7.62 16.23
N ASP A 150 10.79 8.95 16.18
CA ASP A 150 11.09 9.63 14.92
C ASP A 150 12.55 9.35 14.60
N TYR A 151 12.88 9.13 13.32
CA TYR A 151 14.23 8.75 12.93
C TYR A 151 14.73 9.46 11.68
N LEU A 152 16.04 9.66 11.63
CA LEU A 152 16.79 9.97 10.43
C LEU A 152 17.35 8.65 9.88
N TYR A 153 17.12 8.39 8.60
CA TYR A 153 17.76 7.31 7.86
C TYR A 153 18.63 7.89 6.74
N THR A 154 19.86 7.42 6.63
CA THR A 154 20.79 7.79 5.56
C THR A 154 21.38 6.52 4.96
N THR A 155 21.58 6.49 3.64
CA THR A 155 22.25 5.37 2.97
C THR A 155 23.28 5.92 1.99
N LYS A 156 24.48 5.35 1.98
CA LYS A 156 25.58 5.74 1.10
C LYS A 156 26.25 4.49 0.55
N GLU A 157 26.50 4.47 -0.74
CA GLU A 157 27.33 3.43 -1.36
C GLU A 157 28.80 3.74 -1.11
N THR A 158 29.54 2.76 -0.61
CA THR A 158 30.95 2.90 -0.25
C THR A 158 31.79 2.19 -1.31
N LYS A 159 32.44 2.97 -2.19
CA LYS A 159 33.32 2.41 -3.22
C LYS A 159 34.57 1.80 -2.58
N GLN A 160 34.75 0.49 -2.73
CA GLN A 160 35.92 -0.20 -2.23
C GLN A 160 37.16 0.27 -3.03
N THR A 161 38.07 0.97 -2.38
CA THR A 161 39.31 1.45 -3.00
C THR A 161 40.47 0.63 -2.41
N GLY A 162 40.82 -0.51 -3.02
CA GLY A 162 41.97 -1.31 -2.61
C GLY A 162 42.09 -2.66 -3.34
N ASP A 163 43.32 -3.19 -3.40
CA ASP A 163 43.72 -4.43 -4.12
C ASP A 163 43.02 -5.72 -3.64
N ASN A 164 42.23 -5.66 -2.55
CA ASN A 164 41.43 -6.77 -2.01
C ASN A 164 39.93 -6.68 -2.34
N ALA A 165 39.54 -5.83 -3.29
CA ALA A 165 38.17 -5.80 -3.78
C ALA A 165 37.87 -7.12 -4.49
N LYS A 166 36.93 -7.91 -3.96
CA LYS A 166 36.36 -9.01 -4.72
C LYS A 166 35.58 -8.37 -5.85
N GLU A 167 35.89 -8.71 -7.10
CA GLU A 167 35.32 -8.07 -8.30
C GLU A 167 33.77 -8.07 -8.33
N ASP A 168 33.12 -8.93 -7.54
CA ASP A 168 31.66 -9.13 -7.49
C ASP A 168 30.98 -8.63 -6.19
N SER A 169 31.68 -7.95 -5.26
CA SER A 169 31.05 -7.41 -4.03
C SER A 169 30.93 -5.89 -3.99
N GLN A 170 29.79 -5.42 -3.49
CA GLN A 170 29.48 -4.01 -3.28
C GLN A 170 29.25 -3.76 -1.79
N ARG A 171 29.60 -2.55 -1.32
CA ARG A 171 29.43 -2.17 0.07
C ARG A 171 28.54 -0.96 0.20
N TRP A 172 27.67 -1.00 1.20
CA TRP A 172 26.80 0.10 1.56
C TRP A 172 26.92 0.37 3.03
N THR A 173 26.82 1.65 3.37
CA THR A 173 26.74 2.10 4.73
C THR A 173 25.40 2.80 4.90
N PHE A 174 24.53 2.22 5.73
CA PHE A 174 23.32 2.90 6.15
C PHE A 174 23.42 3.28 7.62
N ALA A 175 22.73 4.34 8.00
CA ALA A 175 22.73 4.81 9.36
C ALA A 175 21.34 5.26 9.81
N LEU A 176 21.06 5.07 11.09
CA LEU A 176 19.79 5.35 11.73
C LEU A 176 20.04 6.15 13.02
N ASP A 177 19.44 7.33 13.10
CA ASP A 177 19.48 8.17 14.31
C ASP A 177 18.06 8.36 14.85
N ALA A 178 17.85 8.05 16.13
CA ALA A 178 16.62 8.36 16.81
C ALA A 178 16.62 9.87 17.15
N ILE A 179 15.80 10.63 16.43
CA ILE A 179 15.76 12.10 16.53
C ILE A 179 14.61 12.61 17.39
N GLY A 180 13.71 11.75 17.84
CA GLY A 180 12.61 12.12 18.72
C GLY A 180 11.69 10.93 18.95
N ALA A 181 10.53 11.16 19.56
CA ALA A 181 9.51 10.13 19.74
C ALA A 181 8.12 10.68 19.48
N TYR A 182 7.30 9.85 18.84
CA TYR A 182 5.90 10.09 18.64
C TYR A 182 5.13 9.03 19.40
N ASP A 183 4.74 9.34 20.64
CA ASP A 183 3.87 8.44 21.40
C ASP A 183 2.49 9.03 21.66
N GLY A 184 1.97 9.88 20.76
CA GLY A 184 0.56 10.27 20.78
C GLY A 184 0.17 11.37 21.77
N TYR A 185 1.11 11.92 22.53
CA TYR A 185 0.85 12.97 23.51
C TYR A 185 1.19 14.35 22.91
N LEU A 186 0.18 14.95 22.27
CA LEU A 186 0.23 16.26 21.58
C LEU A 186 0.46 17.46 22.53
N SER A 187 0.52 17.24 23.84
CA SER A 187 0.52 18.28 24.87
C SER A 187 1.91 18.80 25.24
N ASP A 188 2.99 18.05 25.03
CA ASP A 188 4.37 18.57 25.21
C ASP A 188 5.04 18.82 23.86
N PRO A 189 5.32 20.09 23.49
CA PRO A 189 5.91 20.47 22.22
C PRO A 189 7.43 20.27 22.15
N LYS A 190 8.10 19.72 23.17
CA LYS A 190 9.53 19.36 23.07
C LYS A 190 9.73 18.15 22.15
N TRP A 191 9.61 18.43 20.85
CA TRP A 191 9.99 17.54 19.78
C TRP A 191 11.51 17.55 19.64
N GLY A 192 12.15 16.42 19.95
CA GLY A 192 13.52 16.17 19.56
C GLY A 192 14.38 15.60 20.68
N PHE A 193 15.12 14.53 20.36
CA PHE A 193 16.27 14.13 21.17
C PHE A 193 17.46 14.99 20.76
N ASP A 194 17.64 16.13 21.40
CA ASP A 194 18.59 17.17 20.98
C ASP A 194 19.99 17.06 21.61
N ASN A 195 20.20 16.07 22.49
CA ASN A 195 21.46 15.92 23.18
C ASN A 195 22.60 15.53 22.22
N PRO A 196 23.70 16.30 22.14
CA PRO A 196 24.81 16.02 21.23
C PRO A 196 25.62 14.76 21.59
N LYS A 197 25.50 14.27 22.84
CA LYS A 197 26.18 13.04 23.28
C LYS A 197 25.49 11.78 22.79
N GLN A 198 24.26 11.88 22.30
CA GLN A 198 23.56 10.72 21.76
C GLN A 198 24.24 10.27 20.47
N LYS A 199 24.51 8.97 20.40
CA LYS A 199 25.10 8.31 19.23
C LYS A 199 24.02 7.93 18.22
N MET A 200 24.43 7.69 16.99
CA MET A 200 23.60 7.10 15.94
C MET A 200 24.15 5.73 15.54
N LEU A 201 23.25 4.87 15.09
CA LEU A 201 23.60 3.53 14.60
C LEU A 201 24.12 3.65 13.17
N GLN A 202 25.28 3.08 12.89
CA GLN A 202 25.81 2.93 11.54
C GLN A 202 26.06 1.45 11.27
N VAL A 203 25.62 0.97 10.11
CA VAL A 203 25.72 -0.43 9.69
C VAL A 203 26.39 -0.48 8.32
N GLU A 204 27.50 -1.19 8.23
CA GLU A 204 28.18 -1.51 6.97
C GLU A 204 27.75 -2.91 6.50
N VAL A 205 27.24 -2.97 5.27
CA VAL A 205 26.74 -4.18 4.63
C VAL A 205 27.54 -4.44 3.37
N GLU A 206 28.01 -5.67 3.21
CA GLU A 206 28.54 -6.19 1.96
C GLU A 206 27.43 -6.96 1.25
N GLY A 207 27.28 -6.78 -0.05
CA GLY A 207 26.41 -7.61 -0.89
C GLY A 207 27.21 -8.24 -2.00
N VAL A 208 27.01 -9.54 -2.20
CA VAL A 208 27.58 -10.31 -3.31
C VAL A 208 26.47 -10.60 -4.30
N GLU A 209 26.69 -10.29 -5.58
CA GLU A 209 25.69 -10.54 -6.61
C GLU A 209 25.37 -12.04 -6.74
N VAL A 210 24.10 -12.40 -6.56
CA VAL A 210 23.61 -13.76 -6.79
C VAL A 210 23.42 -13.92 -8.30
N LYS A 211 24.42 -14.53 -8.95
CA LYS A 211 24.34 -14.92 -10.37
C LYS A 211 23.16 -15.87 -10.54
N ARG A 212 22.01 -15.35 -10.99
CA ARG A 212 20.88 -16.20 -11.38
C ARG A 212 21.29 -16.92 -12.67
N GLU A 213 21.33 -18.25 -12.62
CA GLU A 213 21.38 -19.06 -13.84
C GLU A 213 20.14 -18.69 -14.67
N ARG A 214 20.35 -17.92 -15.73
CA ARG A 214 19.30 -17.64 -16.72
C ARG A 214 18.94 -18.98 -17.35
N TYR A 215 17.83 -19.57 -16.91
CA TYR A 215 17.26 -20.73 -17.61
C TYR A 215 17.05 -20.35 -19.08
N LYS A 216 17.66 -21.12 -19.99
CA LYS A 216 17.45 -21.00 -21.44
C LYS A 216 15.95 -21.19 -21.73
N GLY A 217 15.20 -20.10 -21.85
CA GLY A 217 13.76 -20.11 -22.13
C GLY A 217 12.94 -19.00 -21.45
N GLN A 218 13.51 -18.23 -20.52
CA GLN A 218 12.77 -17.24 -19.73
C GLN A 218 12.86 -15.79 -20.28
N THR A 219 12.80 -15.60 -21.59
CA THR A 219 12.85 -14.25 -22.20
C THR A 219 11.52 -13.50 -22.22
N ASP A 220 10.37 -14.15 -21.99
CA ASP A 220 9.08 -13.56 -22.38
C ASP A 220 8.07 -13.29 -21.23
N MET A 221 8.44 -13.47 -19.96
CA MET A 221 7.54 -13.18 -18.82
C MET A 221 7.69 -11.77 -18.20
N LYS A 222 8.13 -10.76 -18.99
CA LYS A 222 8.26 -9.36 -18.51
C LYS A 222 6.93 -8.56 -18.48
N ALA A 223 5.77 -9.19 -18.72
CA ALA A 223 4.52 -8.47 -18.97
C ALA A 223 3.59 -8.25 -17.76
N ALA A 224 3.97 -8.64 -16.53
CA ALA A 224 3.09 -8.58 -15.36
C ALA A 224 3.59 -7.70 -14.20
N ASP A 225 4.62 -6.88 -14.39
CA ASP A 225 4.96 -5.85 -13.41
C ASP A 225 4.05 -4.63 -13.61
N GLY A 226 3.31 -4.28 -12.55
CA GLY A 226 2.22 -3.32 -12.59
C GLY A 226 2.61 -1.95 -13.14
N LEU A 227 1.60 -1.26 -13.69
CA LEU A 227 1.64 0.06 -14.35
C LEU A 227 2.31 1.21 -13.55
N PHE A 228 2.76 0.96 -12.32
CA PHE A 228 3.38 1.92 -11.40
C PHE A 228 4.67 1.40 -10.74
N GLY A 229 5.23 0.30 -11.20
CA GLY A 229 6.55 -0.17 -10.77
C GLY A 229 7.68 0.46 -11.60
N PRO A 230 8.89 0.64 -11.04
CA PRO A 230 10.05 1.04 -11.84
C PRO A 230 10.28 0.00 -12.94
N TYR A 231 10.24 0.46 -14.20
CA TYR A 231 10.39 -0.36 -15.40
C TYR A 231 11.73 -1.11 -15.41
N GLY A 232 11.69 -2.44 -15.41
CA GLY A 232 12.41 -3.26 -16.39
C GLY A 232 13.94 -3.40 -16.34
N GLU A 233 14.64 -2.93 -15.31
CA GLU A 233 16.02 -3.38 -15.09
C GLU A 233 16.01 -4.75 -14.40
N ASP A 234 16.79 -5.71 -14.91
CA ASP A 234 17.01 -7.00 -14.26
C ASP A 234 17.50 -6.69 -12.82
N ARG A 235 16.61 -6.77 -11.82
CA ARG A 235 16.95 -6.42 -10.45
C ARG A 235 18.07 -7.35 -9.99
N ILE A 236 19.29 -6.81 -9.93
CA ILE A 236 20.44 -7.50 -9.37
C ILE A 236 20.07 -7.85 -7.93
N VAL A 237 20.09 -9.15 -7.62
CA VAL A 237 19.80 -9.65 -6.28
C VAL A 237 21.12 -9.88 -5.60
N TYR A 238 21.32 -9.27 -4.45
CA TYR A 238 22.51 -9.46 -3.64
C TYR A 238 22.20 -10.39 -2.45
N ASP A 239 23.18 -11.21 -2.11
CA ASP A 239 23.27 -11.91 -0.83
C ASP A 239 24.08 -11.01 0.11
N TYR A 240 23.45 -10.53 1.17
CA TYR A 240 24.05 -9.53 2.06
C TYR A 240 24.70 -10.17 3.27
N LYS A 241 25.73 -9.49 3.78
CA LYS A 241 26.39 -9.79 5.04
C LYS A 241 26.67 -8.50 5.77
N ILE A 242 26.34 -8.45 7.05
CA ILE A 242 26.64 -7.30 7.91
C ILE A 242 28.13 -7.38 8.30
N ILE A 243 28.95 -6.48 7.76
CA ILE A 243 30.39 -6.45 8.03
C ILE A 243 30.64 -5.89 9.43
N GLU A 244 30.04 -4.74 9.71
CA GLU A 244 30.32 -3.97 10.90
C GLU A 244 29.09 -3.19 11.33
N VAL A 245 28.90 -3.10 12.64
CA VAL A 245 27.93 -2.20 13.26
C VAL A 245 28.72 -1.29 14.17
N THR A 246 28.55 0.01 14.05
CA THR A 246 29.26 1.00 14.86
C THR A 246 28.30 2.04 15.41
N LEU A 247 28.67 2.62 16.56
CA LEU A 247 27.97 3.75 17.16
C LEU A 247 28.79 5.02 16.89
N VAL A 248 28.29 5.86 15.99
CA VAL A 248 28.98 7.08 15.56
C VAL A 248 28.33 8.33 16.14
N ASP A 249 29.06 9.45 16.10
CA ASP A 249 28.51 10.74 16.49
C ASP A 249 27.37 11.15 15.55
N ARG A 250 26.35 11.77 16.14
CA ARG A 250 25.16 12.21 15.42
C ARG A 250 25.50 13.20 14.30
N GLU A 251 24.98 12.92 13.10
CA GLU A 251 25.00 13.85 11.96
C GLU A 251 23.78 14.80 11.95
N PHE A 252 22.64 14.38 12.56
CA PHE A 252 21.41 15.16 12.50
C PHE A 252 21.51 16.48 13.28
N LYS A 253 21.26 17.58 12.58
CA LYS A 253 21.02 18.90 13.18
C LYS A 253 19.56 19.26 12.97
N PHE A 254 18.86 19.58 14.07
CA PHE A 254 17.46 20.00 14.01
C PHE A 254 17.35 21.26 13.15
N PRO A 255 16.66 21.20 11.99
CA PRO A 255 16.54 22.36 11.14
C PRO A 255 15.70 23.42 11.84
N ALA A 256 16.13 24.69 11.77
CA ALA A 256 15.26 25.79 12.13
C ALA A 256 13.97 25.71 11.30
N LYS A 257 12.81 25.97 11.93
CA LYS A 257 11.50 25.99 11.24
C LYS A 257 11.51 26.99 10.09
N LYS A 258 11.87 26.55 8.89
CA LYS A 258 11.82 27.37 7.67
C LYS A 258 10.49 27.13 6.97
N SER A 259 9.82 28.20 6.60
CA SER A 259 8.64 28.11 5.73
C SER A 259 9.07 27.59 4.35
N LEU A 260 8.40 26.56 3.87
CA LEU A 260 8.64 26.03 2.52
C LEU A 260 8.32 27.10 1.47
N SER A 261 9.21 27.25 0.48
CA SER A 261 8.95 28.07 -0.71
C SER A 261 7.77 27.50 -1.52
N LEU A 262 7.16 28.31 -2.39
CA LEU A 262 6.01 27.88 -3.20
C LEU A 262 6.35 26.69 -4.10
N ARG A 263 7.55 26.66 -4.69
CA ARG A 263 8.06 25.53 -5.48
C ARG A 263 8.23 24.26 -4.64
N GLN A 264 8.76 24.39 -3.42
CA GLN A 264 8.88 23.26 -2.49
C GLN A 264 7.52 22.75 -2.01
N LYS A 265 6.52 23.64 -1.84
CA LYS A 265 5.14 23.22 -1.54
C LYS A 265 4.53 22.41 -2.68
N ILE A 266 4.71 22.83 -3.92
CA ILE A 266 4.24 22.08 -5.11
C ILE A 266 4.97 20.73 -5.20
N SER A 267 6.30 20.73 -5.08
CA SER A 267 7.11 19.50 -5.09
C SER A 267 6.69 18.53 -3.96
N ARG A 268 6.48 19.05 -2.75
CA ARG A 268 5.94 18.30 -1.61
C ARG A 268 4.54 17.76 -1.90
N PHE A 269 3.67 18.54 -2.54
CA PHE A 269 2.34 18.07 -2.92
C PHE A 269 2.42 16.82 -3.81
N PHE A 270 3.35 16.75 -4.75
CA PHE A 270 3.55 15.56 -5.57
C PHE A 270 4.35 14.42 -4.90
N GLY A 271 4.80 14.60 -3.64
CA GLY A 271 5.47 13.55 -2.88
C GLY A 271 6.99 13.49 -3.04
N ASN A 272 7.62 14.49 -3.67
CA ASN A 272 9.07 14.52 -3.88
C ASN A 272 9.86 14.94 -2.62
N ASP A 273 9.19 15.27 -1.52
CA ASP A 273 9.78 15.70 -0.23
C ASP A 273 9.97 14.52 0.75
N VAL A 274 10.11 13.30 0.22
CA VAL A 274 10.37 12.09 1.02
C VAL A 274 11.87 11.88 1.18
N TRP A 275 12.63 11.98 0.10
CA TRP A 275 14.08 11.86 0.11
C TRP A 275 14.73 13.21 -0.17
N GLN A 276 15.80 13.53 0.54
CA GLN A 276 16.74 14.55 0.06
C GLN A 276 17.63 13.87 -0.96
N GLU A 277 17.38 14.16 -2.25
CA GLU A 277 17.99 13.47 -3.40
C GLU A 277 19.52 13.54 -3.40
N GLU A 278 20.13 14.64 -2.92
CA GLU A 278 21.58 14.82 -2.93
C GLU A 278 22.33 13.91 -1.94
N ASP A 279 21.70 13.50 -0.85
CA ASP A 279 22.35 12.78 0.27
C ASP A 279 21.71 11.42 0.61
N HIS A 280 20.74 10.95 -0.19
CA HIS A 280 19.94 9.74 0.11
C HIS A 280 19.45 9.69 1.56
N ARG A 281 18.93 10.83 2.01
CA ARG A 281 18.57 11.08 3.41
C ARG A 281 17.06 11.17 3.55
N LEU A 282 16.50 10.38 4.47
CA LEU A 282 15.09 10.39 4.86
C LEU A 282 14.96 10.87 6.31
N VAL A 283 14.13 11.87 6.53
CA VAL A 283 13.74 12.31 7.88
C VAL A 283 12.30 11.87 8.13
N TYR A 284 12.12 10.85 8.95
CA TYR A 284 10.80 10.35 9.35
C TYR A 284 10.35 11.01 10.65
N ILE A 285 9.33 11.87 10.54
CA ILE A 285 8.66 12.50 11.67
C ILE A 285 7.22 12.05 11.62
N ARG A 286 6.84 11.11 12.47
CA ARG A 286 5.55 10.42 12.40
C ARG A 286 4.36 11.38 12.41
N ALA A 287 4.43 12.49 13.14
CA ALA A 287 3.38 13.51 13.15
C ALA A 287 3.07 14.12 11.76
N GLN A 288 4.05 14.10 10.85
CA GLN A 288 3.91 14.58 9.48
C GLN A 288 3.35 13.52 8.52
N TRP A 289 3.23 12.28 8.97
CA TRP A 289 2.69 11.17 8.21
C TRP A 289 1.29 10.81 8.71
N ASP A 290 0.50 10.28 7.78
CA ASP A 290 -0.84 9.79 7.99
C ASP A 290 -0.92 8.37 7.38
N LEU A 291 -2.07 7.71 7.50
CA LEU A 291 -2.28 6.34 7.01
C LEU A 291 -1.97 6.18 5.51
N TYR A 292 -2.19 7.23 4.71
CA TYR A 292 -2.10 7.16 3.24
C TYR A 292 -0.93 7.93 2.64
N GLY A 293 -0.11 8.60 3.45
CA GLY A 293 1.01 9.40 2.96
C GLY A 293 1.44 10.49 3.93
N LYS A 294 2.46 11.25 3.51
CA LYS A 294 2.85 12.48 4.20
C LYS A 294 1.72 13.50 4.10
N LYS A 295 1.36 14.15 5.20
CA LYS A 295 0.30 15.16 5.27
C LYS A 295 0.59 16.31 4.28
N GLY A 296 -0.43 16.66 3.52
CA GLY A 296 -0.36 17.68 2.45
C GLY A 296 0.15 17.17 1.10
N THR A 297 0.38 15.87 0.93
CA THR A 297 0.65 15.27 -0.39
C THR A 297 -0.65 14.93 -1.12
N LEU A 298 -0.62 14.96 -2.46
CA LEU A 298 -1.68 14.48 -3.36
C LEU A 298 -2.05 13.05 -3.01
N ARG A 299 -1.06 12.21 -2.73
CA ARG A 299 -1.30 10.83 -2.34
C ARG A 299 -2.09 10.72 -1.05
N ASN A 300 -1.75 11.51 -0.03
CA ASN A 300 -2.51 11.51 1.21
C ASN A 300 -3.95 11.99 0.98
N MET A 301 -4.12 13.06 0.19
CA MET A 301 -5.45 13.56 -0.16
C MET A 301 -6.28 12.55 -0.94
N PHE A 302 -5.68 11.91 -1.95
CA PHE A 302 -6.33 10.90 -2.77
C PHE A 302 -6.64 9.63 -1.96
N GLY A 303 -5.72 9.19 -1.10
CA GLY A 303 -5.96 8.05 -0.21
C GLY A 303 -7.09 8.32 0.78
N ASN A 304 -7.09 9.49 1.43
CA ASN A 304 -8.20 9.92 2.29
C ASN A 304 -9.52 10.05 1.51
N PHE A 305 -9.47 10.48 0.25
CA PHE A 305 -10.65 10.55 -0.61
C PHE A 305 -11.16 9.17 -0.99
N VAL A 306 -10.30 8.24 -1.42
CA VAL A 306 -10.69 6.87 -1.84
C VAL A 306 -11.21 6.06 -0.66
N HIS A 307 -10.59 6.20 0.51
CA HIS A 307 -11.02 5.51 1.73
C HIS A 307 -11.95 6.37 2.59
N TRP A 308 -12.64 7.33 1.98
CA TRP A 308 -13.58 8.16 2.71
C TRP A 308 -14.79 7.33 3.18
N ASP A 309 -15.06 7.33 4.48
CA ASP A 309 -16.13 6.52 5.11
C ASP A 309 -17.54 6.79 4.54
N PHE A 310 -17.72 7.87 3.78
CA PHE A 310 -19.00 8.27 3.18
C PHE A 310 -19.21 7.81 1.74
N TRP A 311 -18.32 6.98 1.18
CA TRP A 311 -18.56 6.37 -0.15
C TRP A 311 -19.82 5.53 -0.18
N ASP A 312 -20.10 4.79 0.90
CA ASP A 312 -21.31 3.99 1.00
C ASP A 312 -22.56 4.86 0.92
N LEU A 313 -22.58 5.98 1.65
CA LEU A 313 -23.68 6.95 1.60
C LEU A 313 -23.82 7.57 0.19
N THR A 314 -22.70 7.93 -0.43
CA THR A 314 -22.68 8.49 -1.79
C THR A 314 -23.24 7.46 -2.79
N GLY A 315 -22.83 6.20 -2.68
CA GLY A 315 -23.33 5.09 -3.48
C GLY A 315 -24.82 4.85 -3.28
N ILE A 316 -25.33 4.94 -2.04
CA ILE A 316 -26.77 4.85 -1.74
C ILE A 316 -27.53 6.00 -2.40
N ILE A 317 -27.05 7.24 -2.29
CA ILE A 317 -27.72 8.41 -2.89
C ILE A 317 -27.74 8.30 -4.42
N VAL A 318 -26.60 8.00 -5.05
CA VAL A 318 -26.49 7.87 -6.51
C VAL A 318 -27.31 6.66 -7.00
N GLY A 319 -27.23 5.53 -6.31
CA GLY A 319 -28.00 4.33 -6.63
C GLY A 319 -29.51 4.57 -6.48
N SER A 320 -29.93 5.29 -5.44
CA SER A 320 -31.33 5.65 -5.21
C SER A 320 -31.87 6.62 -6.27
N THR A 321 -31.10 7.63 -6.67
CA THR A 321 -31.52 8.57 -7.71
C THR A 321 -31.62 7.89 -9.08
N ILE A 322 -30.62 7.09 -9.46
CA ILE A 322 -30.65 6.30 -10.70
C ILE A 322 -31.80 5.29 -10.67
N GLY A 323 -31.97 4.56 -9.57
CA GLY A 323 -33.05 3.59 -9.39
C GLY A 323 -34.43 4.25 -9.48
N SER A 324 -34.60 5.43 -8.90
CA SER A 324 -35.84 6.21 -8.98
C SER A 324 -36.12 6.69 -10.41
N MET A 325 -35.10 7.15 -11.13
CA MET A 325 -35.23 7.54 -12.54
C MET A 325 -35.62 6.34 -13.42
N LEU A 326 -35.01 5.18 -13.21
CA LEU A 326 -35.34 3.95 -13.95
C LEU A 326 -36.74 3.45 -13.62
N ALA A 327 -37.14 3.49 -12.35
CA ALA A 327 -38.49 3.14 -11.93
C ALA A 327 -39.53 4.07 -12.58
N LEU A 328 -39.30 5.39 -12.54
CA LEU A 328 -40.17 6.38 -13.19
C LEU A 328 -40.27 6.14 -14.71
N ALA A 329 -39.15 5.86 -15.38
CA ALA A 329 -39.15 5.51 -16.80
C ALA A 329 -39.92 4.21 -17.09
N GLY A 330 -39.78 3.22 -16.21
CA GLY A 330 -40.54 1.96 -16.25
C GLY A 330 -42.05 2.18 -16.09
N PHE A 331 -42.46 2.96 -15.08
CA PHE A 331 -43.86 3.34 -14.86
C PHE A 331 -44.42 4.15 -16.03
N TYR A 332 -43.64 5.08 -16.57
CA TYR A 332 -44.02 5.86 -17.75
C TYR A 332 -44.27 4.94 -18.96
N LYS A 333 -43.34 4.02 -19.26
CA LYS A 333 -43.53 3.04 -20.35
C LYS A 333 -44.73 2.12 -20.11
N LEU A 334 -44.90 1.62 -18.88
CA LEU A 334 -46.03 0.78 -18.51
C LEU A 334 -47.36 1.51 -18.70
N PHE A 335 -47.44 2.77 -18.27
CA PHE A 335 -48.63 3.61 -18.43
C PHE A 335 -49.00 3.77 -19.91
N PHE A 336 -48.03 4.11 -20.77
CA PHE A 336 -48.28 4.22 -22.21
C PHE A 336 -48.65 2.88 -22.85
N TRP A 337 -48.03 1.79 -22.42
CA TRP A 337 -48.37 0.45 -22.88
C TRP A 337 -49.82 0.08 -22.50
N ILE A 338 -50.24 0.34 -21.26
CA ILE A 338 -51.63 0.14 -20.83
C ILE A 338 -52.60 1.03 -21.63
N LYS A 339 -52.21 2.28 -21.91
CA LYS A 339 -53.03 3.19 -22.71
C LYS A 339 -53.21 2.67 -24.14
N GLN A 340 -52.13 2.22 -24.78
CA GLN A 340 -52.19 1.59 -26.11
C GLN A 340 -53.05 0.33 -26.10
N GLN A 341 -52.93 -0.52 -25.07
CA GLN A 341 -53.79 -1.70 -24.91
C GLN A 341 -55.26 -1.32 -24.72
N LYS A 342 -55.56 -0.23 -24.01
CA LYS A 342 -56.94 0.29 -23.91
C LYS A 342 -57.45 0.88 -25.22
N GLU A 343 -56.60 1.55 -25.99
CA GLU A 343 -56.97 2.05 -27.33
C GLU A 343 -57.21 0.87 -28.30
N LEU A 344 -56.40 -0.20 -28.20
CA LEU A 344 -56.59 -1.45 -28.95
C LEU A 344 -57.82 -2.24 -28.50
N MET A 345 -58.16 -2.26 -27.20
CA MET A 345 -59.42 -2.83 -26.71
C MET A 345 -60.63 -1.92 -26.99
N GLY A 346 -60.39 -0.62 -27.14
CA GLY A 346 -61.36 0.38 -27.59
C GLY A 346 -61.70 0.24 -29.07
N TRP A 347 -60.96 -0.59 -29.82
CA TRP A 347 -61.48 -1.20 -31.03
C TRP A 347 -62.47 -2.32 -30.67
N SER A 348 -63.62 -1.92 -30.14
CA SER A 348 -64.89 -2.59 -30.45
C SER A 348 -65.28 -2.40 -31.93
N GLY A 349 -64.36 -1.89 -32.74
CA GLY A 349 -64.52 -1.63 -34.15
C GLY A 349 -64.32 -2.84 -35.06
N MET A 350 -64.46 -4.08 -34.58
CA MET A 350 -64.91 -5.11 -35.52
C MET A 350 -66.35 -4.76 -35.93
N ASP A 351 -67.20 -4.35 -34.98
CA ASP A 351 -68.58 -3.93 -35.26
C ASP A 351 -68.64 -2.61 -36.05
N ASP A 352 -67.75 -1.65 -35.77
CA ASP A 352 -67.68 -0.37 -36.49
C ASP A 352 -67.10 -0.54 -37.91
N VAL A 353 -66.15 -1.48 -38.10
CA VAL A 353 -65.68 -1.91 -39.44
C VAL A 353 -66.75 -2.70 -40.18
N TRP A 354 -67.52 -3.58 -39.50
CA TRP A 354 -68.65 -4.29 -40.10
C TRP A 354 -69.82 -3.36 -40.44
N ASP A 355 -70.08 -2.33 -39.64
CA ASP A 355 -71.08 -1.29 -39.92
C ASP A 355 -70.64 -0.40 -41.09
N LYS A 356 -69.34 -0.10 -41.20
CA LYS A 356 -68.80 0.65 -42.34
C LYS A 356 -68.81 -0.19 -43.63
N LEU A 357 -68.47 -1.48 -43.56
CA LEU A 357 -68.61 -2.43 -44.68
C LEU A 357 -70.08 -2.65 -45.07
N ARG A 358 -71.03 -2.62 -44.12
CA ARG A 358 -72.48 -2.67 -44.42
C ARG A 358 -72.95 -1.39 -45.11
N ARG A 359 -72.50 -0.21 -44.67
CA ARG A 359 -72.81 1.07 -45.35
C ARG A 359 -72.22 1.15 -46.75
N GLU A 360 -70.95 0.79 -46.92
CA GLU A 360 -70.29 0.84 -48.24
C GLU A 360 -70.91 -0.18 -49.21
N ARG A 361 -71.37 -1.35 -48.74
CA ARG A 361 -72.08 -2.33 -49.57
C ARG A 361 -73.46 -1.84 -50.03
N GLU A 362 -74.22 -1.14 -49.17
CA GLU A 362 -75.52 -0.55 -49.53
C GLU A 362 -75.37 0.64 -50.51
N GLU A 363 -74.26 1.37 -50.43
CA GLU A 363 -73.94 2.47 -51.35
C GLU A 363 -73.42 1.95 -52.71
N GLU A 364 -72.61 0.89 -52.73
CA GLU A 364 -72.15 0.26 -53.98
C GLU A 364 -73.27 -0.48 -54.73
N GLU A 365 -74.19 -1.16 -54.04
CA GLU A 365 -75.37 -1.78 -54.70
C GLU A 365 -76.31 -0.73 -55.32
N ASN A 366 -76.40 0.47 -54.75
CA ASN A 366 -77.17 1.58 -55.33
C ASN A 366 -76.43 2.32 -56.46
N ALA A 367 -75.09 2.34 -56.44
CA ALA A 367 -74.29 2.95 -57.50
C ALA A 367 -74.23 2.09 -58.79
N LEU A 368 -74.31 0.77 -58.67
CA LEU A 368 -74.29 -0.15 -59.81
C LEU A 368 -75.59 -0.15 -60.65
N LEU A 369 -76.68 0.44 -60.15
CA LEU A 369 -77.97 0.54 -60.86
C LEU A 369 -78.13 1.82 -61.70
N HIS A 370 -77.24 2.81 -61.60
CA HIS A 370 -77.36 4.11 -62.31
C HIS A 370 -76.14 4.49 -63.18
N GLY A 371 -75.24 3.55 -63.45
CA GLY A 371 -74.08 3.74 -64.34
C GLY A 371 -74.43 3.68 -65.83
N ARG A 372 -74.96 4.78 -66.37
CA ARG A 372 -75.08 5.04 -67.81
C ARG A 372 -73.69 5.03 -68.45
N TYR A 373 -73.42 4.04 -69.29
CA TYR A 373 -72.26 4.04 -70.21
C TYR A 373 -72.31 5.34 -71.04
N MET A 374 -71.30 6.19 -70.89
CA MET A 374 -71.07 7.33 -71.78
C MET A 374 -69.58 7.40 -72.10
N ASP A 375 -69.31 7.16 -73.37
CA ASP A 375 -68.03 7.35 -74.05
C ASP A 375 -67.75 8.85 -74.26
N GLU A 376 -66.45 9.19 -74.21
CA GLU A 376 -65.78 10.30 -74.90
C GLU A 376 -65.96 11.76 -74.41
N PRO A 377 -65.11 12.73 -74.85
CA PRO A 377 -63.65 12.69 -75.00
C PRO A 377 -62.94 13.98 -74.47
N ASP A 378 -61.61 13.90 -74.39
CA ASP A 378 -60.57 14.96 -74.43
C ASP A 378 -60.80 16.35 -73.78
N GLU A 379 -59.95 16.72 -72.81
CA GLU A 379 -58.79 17.60 -73.03
C GLU A 379 -58.16 18.07 -71.68
N GLY A 380 -56.88 17.71 -71.49
CA GLY A 380 -55.83 18.62 -71.00
C GLY A 380 -55.90 19.17 -69.57
N GLY A 381 -55.31 18.45 -68.61
CA GLY A 381 -55.01 19.01 -67.27
C GLY A 381 -54.11 18.14 -66.41
N SER A 382 -52.82 18.10 -66.75
CA SER A 382 -51.68 17.54 -65.98
C SER A 382 -51.96 16.87 -64.62
N SER A 383 -51.86 15.54 -64.57
CA SER A 383 -51.60 14.79 -63.33
C SER A 383 -50.84 13.51 -63.66
N ARG A 384 -49.52 13.52 -63.44
CA ARG A 384 -48.75 12.29 -63.30
C ARG A 384 -49.26 11.57 -62.04
N PRO A 385 -49.60 10.28 -62.10
CA PRO A 385 -49.98 9.54 -60.90
C PRO A 385 -48.76 9.40 -59.96
N PRO A 386 -48.94 9.49 -58.63
CA PRO A 386 -47.85 9.25 -57.70
C PRO A 386 -47.38 7.79 -57.83
N ARG A 387 -46.07 7.65 -57.98
CA ARG A 387 -45.36 6.40 -58.18
C ARG A 387 -45.44 5.57 -56.89
N TYR A 388 -45.94 4.35 -57.01
CA TYR A 388 -45.84 3.31 -55.99
C TYR A 388 -44.36 3.01 -55.76
N THR A 389 -43.81 3.43 -54.61
CA THR A 389 -42.48 3.02 -54.15
C THR A 389 -42.65 2.06 -52.99
N ASP A 390 -42.52 0.77 -53.30
CA ASP A 390 -42.16 -0.27 -52.34
C ASP A 390 -40.74 0.01 -51.83
N ASP A 391 -40.60 0.99 -50.93
CA ASP A 391 -39.38 1.12 -50.13
C ASP A 391 -39.54 0.22 -48.91
N VAL A 392 -39.23 -1.05 -49.14
CA VAL A 392 -38.86 -2.02 -48.10
C VAL A 392 -37.67 -1.43 -47.37
N ASP A 393 -37.88 -1.01 -46.11
CA ASP A 393 -36.80 -0.63 -45.20
C ASP A 393 -35.99 -1.91 -44.89
N THR A 394 -35.06 -2.19 -45.80
CA THR A 394 -34.22 -3.38 -45.80
C THR A 394 -33.27 -3.26 -44.62
N MET A 395 -33.40 -4.21 -43.70
CA MET A 395 -32.50 -4.39 -42.58
C MET A 395 -31.05 -4.36 -43.07
N LYS A 396 -30.27 -3.43 -42.52
CA LYS A 396 -28.81 -3.38 -42.65
C LYS A 396 -28.24 -4.74 -42.18
N PRO A 397 -27.54 -5.52 -43.02
CA PRO A 397 -26.83 -6.69 -42.50
C PRO A 397 -25.63 -6.24 -41.65
N LEU A 398 -25.39 -6.97 -40.56
CA LEU A 398 -24.24 -6.80 -39.68
C LEU A 398 -22.93 -6.92 -40.49
N PRO A 399 -21.90 -6.10 -40.21
CA PRO A 399 -20.59 -6.31 -40.80
C PRO A 399 -19.96 -7.60 -40.25
N MET A 400 -19.86 -8.63 -41.10
CA MET A 400 -19.02 -9.80 -40.83
C MET A 400 -17.55 -9.37 -40.97
N LYS A 401 -16.93 -9.05 -39.83
CA LYS A 401 -15.47 -8.97 -39.73
C LYS A 401 -14.96 -10.42 -39.58
N PRO A 402 -14.16 -10.97 -40.49
CA PRO A 402 -13.56 -12.28 -40.28
C PRO A 402 -12.58 -12.20 -39.09
N LEU A 403 -12.63 -13.21 -38.22
CA LEU A 403 -11.64 -13.39 -37.18
C LEU A 403 -10.24 -13.54 -37.82
N PRO A 404 -9.18 -12.97 -37.23
CA PRO A 404 -7.83 -13.24 -37.68
C PRO A 404 -7.47 -14.71 -37.38
N ASP A 405 -7.13 -15.45 -38.43
CA ASP A 405 -6.53 -16.79 -38.34
C ASP A 405 -5.17 -16.67 -37.66
N LYS A 406 -5.15 -16.89 -36.35
CA LYS A 406 -3.92 -17.08 -35.60
C LYS A 406 -3.71 -18.60 -35.50
N PRO A 407 -2.64 -19.17 -36.08
CA PRO A 407 -2.35 -20.58 -35.92
C PRO A 407 -2.07 -20.88 -34.44
N LEU A 408 -2.67 -21.96 -33.94
CA LEU A 408 -2.40 -22.52 -32.62
C LEU A 408 -0.92 -22.96 -32.54
N PRO A 409 -0.22 -22.74 -31.42
CA PRO A 409 1.13 -23.26 -31.24
C PRO A 409 1.12 -24.79 -31.20
N GLU A 410 2.11 -25.39 -31.85
CA GLU A 410 2.33 -26.84 -31.89
C GLU A 410 2.50 -27.40 -30.48
N VAL A 411 1.74 -28.45 -30.18
CA VAL A 411 1.87 -29.25 -28.98
C VAL A 411 3.15 -30.08 -29.11
N PRO A 412 4.11 -30.01 -28.16
CA PRO A 412 5.27 -30.89 -28.19
C PRO A 412 4.82 -32.31 -27.90
N LEU A 413 5.05 -33.20 -28.88
CA LEU A 413 4.98 -34.64 -28.70
C LEU A 413 6.04 -35.04 -27.66
N ILE A 414 5.59 -35.72 -26.60
CA ILE A 414 6.46 -36.45 -25.70
C ILE A 414 6.83 -37.75 -26.44
N ASP A 415 8.09 -37.85 -26.88
CA ASP A 415 8.66 -39.11 -27.30
C ASP A 415 8.87 -40.01 -26.07
N THR A 416 8.34 -41.23 -26.16
CA THR A 416 8.60 -42.38 -25.27
C THR A 416 9.93 -43.04 -25.56
#